data_AF-A0A1I6S1V0-F1
#
_entry.id   AF-A0A1I6S1V0-F1
#
_cell.length_a   1.000
_cell.length_b   1.000
_cell.length_c   1.000
_cell.angle_alpha   90.00
_cell.angle_beta   90.00
_cell.angle_gamma   90.00
#
_symmetry.space_group_name_H-M   'P 1'
#
loop_
_entity.id
_entity.type
_entity.pdbx_description
1 polymer ?
#
loop_
_entity_poly.entity_id
_entity_poly.type
_entity_poly.pdbx_seq_one_letter_code
_entity_poly.pdbx_strand_id
1 'polypeptide(L)' 'MFKTVELVLLENHANVAIDYDENNDVYNLTLIEYDSETTGDATTYDIKNKAVVQLEKEQIKEVIRTLEYSLVIED' A
#
# COMPACT_ATOMS: atom_id res chain seq x y z
N MET A 1 3.02 -18.69 -5.17
CA MET A 1 1.61 -18.46 -4.71
C MET A 1 1.59 -17.06 -4.16
N PHE A 2 1.04 -16.09 -4.89
CA PHE A 2 1.13 -14.68 -4.52
C PHE A 2 0.37 -14.42 -3.21
N LYS A 3 1.05 -13.86 -2.22
CA LYS A 3 0.44 -13.32 -1.01
C LYS A 3 0.54 -11.81 -1.09
N THR A 4 -0.47 -11.19 -1.70
CA THR A 4 -0.63 -9.74 -1.69
C THR A 4 -1.36 -9.34 -0.41
N VAL A 5 -0.84 -8.33 0.28
CA VAL A 5 -1.54 -7.67 1.38
C VAL A 5 -1.91 -6.28 0.89
N GLU A 6 -3.21 -6.01 0.81
CA GLU A 6 -3.74 -4.70 0.42
C GLU A 6 -4.36 -4.02 1.66
N LEU A 7 -3.98 -2.77 1.88
CA LEU A 7 -4.59 -1.88 2.86
C LEU A 7 -5.26 -0.74 2.11
N VAL A 8 -6.59 -0.75 2.09
CA VAL A 8 -7.38 0.31 1.47
C VAL A 8 -7.69 1.38 2.51
N LEU A 9 -7.18 2.59 2.30
CA LEU A 9 -7.42 3.76 3.15
C LEU A 9 -8.49 4.63 2.49
N LEU A 10 -9.76 4.23 2.65
CA LEU A 10 -10.91 4.82 1.99
C LEU A 10 -11.08 6.32 2.25
N GLU A 11 -10.74 6.79 3.46
CA GLU A 11 -10.85 8.22 3.82
C GLU A 11 -9.85 9.11 3.09
N ASN A 12 -8.72 8.54 2.63
CA ASN A 12 -7.63 9.28 1.99
C ASN A 12 -7.60 9.08 0.46
N HIS A 13 -8.61 8.42 -0.12
CA HIS A 13 -8.61 8.05 -1.54
C HIS A 13 -7.29 7.36 -1.93
N ALA A 14 -6.79 6.44 -1.11
CA ALA A 14 -5.51 5.79 -1.34
C ALA A 14 -5.54 4.29 -1.05
N ASN A 15 -4.72 3.54 -1.77
CA ASN A 15 -4.47 2.11 -1.55
C ASN A 15 -2.97 1.88 -1.39
N VAL A 16 -2.59 1.13 -0.36
CA VAL A 16 -1.24 0.63 -0.17
C VAL A 16 -1.24 -0.88 -0.32
N ALA A 17 -0.42 -1.40 -1.23
CA ALA A 17 -0.26 -2.84 -1.46
C ALA A 17 1.20 -3.26 -1.28
N ILE A 18 1.41 -4.45 -0.72
CA ILE A 18 2.71 -5.10 -0.65
C ILE A 18 2.65 -6.42 -1.42
N ASP A 19 3.51 -6.55 -2.42
CA ASP A 19 3.65 -7.74 -3.27
C ASP A 19 5.06 -8.31 -3.18
N TYR A 20 5.20 -9.62 -3.01
CA TYR A 20 6.50 -10.30 -3.07
C TYR A 20 6.82 -10.77 -4.49
N ASP A 21 7.94 -10.31 -5.06
CA ASP A 21 8.47 -10.75 -6.36
C ASP A 21 9.46 -11.89 -6.17
N GLU A 22 8.99 -13.12 -6.42
CA GLU A 22 9.76 -14.35 -6.29
C GLU A 22 10.99 -14.40 -7.23
N ASN A 23 11.01 -13.66 -8.34
CA ASN A 23 12.11 -13.72 -9.32
C ASN A 23 13.34 -12.93 -8.85
N ASN A 24 13.09 -11.84 -8.12
CA ASN A 24 14.11 -10.88 -7.71
C ASN A 24 14.38 -10.93 -6.20
N ASP A 25 13.63 -11.73 -5.43
CA ASP A 25 13.69 -11.82 -3.96
C ASP A 25 13.52 -10.45 -3.26
N VAL A 26 12.55 -9.67 -3.75
CA VAL A 26 12.23 -8.32 -3.25
C VAL A 26 10.73 -8.16 -3.00
N TYR A 27 10.38 -7.16 -2.20
CA TYR A 27 9.00 -6.73 -1.94
C TYR A 27 8.74 -5.42 -2.68
N ASN A 28 7.62 -5.32 -3.37
CA ASN A 28 7.15 -4.08 -3.97
C ASN A 28 6.11 -3.46 -3.04
N LEU A 29 6.42 -2.30 -2.47
CA LEU A 29 5.45 -1.46 -1.79
C LEU A 29 4.87 -0.48 -2.81
N THR A 30 3.58 -0.62 -3.09
CA THR A 30 2.85 0.24 -4.03
C THR A 30 1.91 1.15 -3.27
N LEU A 31 2.01 2.46 -3.52
CA LEU A 31 1.01 3.44 -3.11
C LEU A 31 0.27 3.92 -4.37
N ILE A 32 -1.06 3.84 -4.33
CA ILE A 32 -1.95 4.36 -5.36
C ILE A 32 -2.80 5.44 -4.70
N GLU A 33 -2.72 6.67 -5.20
CA GLU A 33 -3.61 7.75 -4.83
C GLU A 33 -4.63 7.95 -5.94
N TYR A 34 -5.88 8.09 -5.55
CA TYR A 34 -7.01 8.30 -6.44
C TYR A 34 -7.48 9.74 -6.40
N ASP A 35 -8.06 10.22 -7.49
CA ASP A 35 -8.65 11.55 -7.53
C ASP A 35 -9.95 11.60 -6.70
N SER A 36 -10.01 12.52 -5.75
CA SER A 36 -11.16 12.70 -4.85
C SER A 36 -12.35 13.40 -5.52
N GLU A 37 -12.16 14.00 -6.71
CA GLU A 37 -13.20 14.79 -7.40
C GLU A 37 -14.22 13.94 -8.18
N THR A 38 -14.09 12.60 -8.19
CA THR A 38 -15.06 11.70 -8.82
C THR A 38 -16.37 11.65 -8.04
N THR A 39 -17.28 12.56 -8.39
CA THR A 39 -18.61 12.77 -7.77
C THR A 39 -19.74 11.97 -8.45
N GLY A 40 -19.40 10.93 -9.21
CA GLY A 40 -20.36 10.14 -9.98
C GLY A 40 -20.39 8.67 -9.54
N ASP A 41 -21.59 8.14 -9.36
CA ASP A 41 -21.89 6.73 -9.11
C ASP A 41 -21.14 5.83 -10.11
N ALA A 42 -20.04 5.21 -9.68
CA ALA A 42 -19.51 3.90 -10.13
C ALA A 42 -18.03 3.73 -9.72
N THR A 43 -17.79 3.03 -8.60
CA THR A 43 -16.78 1.96 -8.36
C THR A 43 -15.37 2.00 -8.96
N THR A 44 -14.93 3.09 -9.58
CA THR A 44 -13.70 3.21 -10.36
C THR A 44 -13.19 4.63 -10.17
N TYR A 45 -12.33 4.80 -9.17
CA TYR A 45 -11.63 6.05 -9.00
C TYR A 45 -10.47 6.13 -10.00
N ASP A 46 -10.29 7.27 -10.64
CA ASP A 46 -9.13 7.50 -11.51
C ASP A 46 -7.84 7.58 -10.67
N ILE A 47 -6.78 6.93 -11.15
CA ILE A 47 -5.47 6.97 -10.49
C ILE A 47 -4.83 8.33 -10.77
N LYS A 48 -4.61 9.11 -9.70
CA LYS A 48 -3.91 10.39 -9.74
C LYS A 48 -2.40 10.19 -9.70
N ASN A 49 -1.93 9.43 -8.72
CA ASN A 49 -0.52 9.11 -8.53
C ASN A 49 -0.34 7.62 -8.28
N LYS A 50 0.79 7.10 -8.75
CA LYS A 50 1.26 5.76 -8.41
C LYS A 50 2.75 5.82 -8.12
N ALA A 51 3.12 5.38 -6.92
CA ALA A 51 4.51 5.18 -6.53
C ALA A 51 4.75 3.69 -6.25
N VAL A 52 5.89 3.18 -6.72
CA VAL A 52 6.33 1.82 -6.45
C VAL A 52 7.75 1.90 -5.91
N VAL A 53 7.98 1.30 -4.75
CA VAL A 53 9.29 1.20 -4.13
C VAL A 53 9.63 -0.27 -3.94
N GLN A 54 10.81 -0.66 -4.41
CA GLN A 54 11.36 -1.99 -4.18
C GLN A 54 12.11 -1.99 -2.85
N LEU A 55 11.79 -2.96 -2.01
CA LEU A 55 12.34 -3.13 -0.67
C LEU A 55 12.90 -4.53 -0.52
N GLU A 56 14.09 -4.62 0.07
CA GLU A 56 14.64 -5.88 0.53
C GLU A 56 13.88 -6.40 1.76
N LYS A 57 14.05 -7.69 2.04
CA LYS A 57 13.38 -8.38 3.14
C LYS A 57 13.61 -7.74 4.51
N GLU A 58 14.80 -7.18 4.78
CA GLU A 58 15.05 -6.52 6.06
C GLU A 58 14.35 -5.16 6.15
N GLN A 59 14.28 -4.41 5.05
CA GLN A 59 13.60 -3.11 5.01
C GLN A 59 12.09 -3.27 5.21
N ILE A 60 11.46 -4.27 4.58
CA ILE A 60 10.01 -4.50 4.77
C ILE A 60 9.67 -4.92 6.20
N LYS A 61 10.56 -5.65 6.89
CA LYS A 61 10.38 -5.97 8.31
C LYS A 61 10.41 -4.72 9.19
N GLU A 62 11.31 -3.77 8.89
CA GLU A 62 11.36 -2.49 9.60
C GLU A 62 10.10 -1.66 9.39
N VAL A 63 9.58 -1.64 8.16
CA VAL A 63 8.28 -1.00 7.84
C VAL A 63 7.15 -1.64 8.64
N ILE A 64 7.02 -2.96 8.62
CA ILE A 64 5.97 -3.69 9.37
C ILE A 64 6.08 -3.39 10.86
N ARG A 65 7.29 -3.47 11.44
CA ARG A 65 7.51 -3.14 12.86
C ARG A 65 7.10 -1.71 13.19
N THR A 66 7.45 -0.75 12.34
CA THR A 66 7.11 0.67 12.55
C THR A 66 5.60 0.89 12.52
N LEU A 67 4.89 0.21 11.60
CA LEU A 67 3.44 0.24 11.54
C LEU A 67 2.81 -0.40 12.78
N GLU A 68 3.32 -1.56 13.22
CA GLU A 68 2.89 -2.21 14.47
C GLU A 68 3.04 -1.28 15.68
N TYR A 69 4.19 -0.61 15.82
CA TYR A 69 4.40 0.36 16.91
C TYR A 69 3.46 1.57 16.81
N SER A 70 3.18 2.05 15.61
CA SER A 70 2.34 3.24 15.39
C SER A 70 0.86 2.94 15.61
N LEU A 71 0.42 1.70 15.33
CA LEU A 71 -0.94 1.22 15.58
C LEU A 71 -1.19 0.83 17.05
N VAL A 72 -0.14 0.71 17.87
CA VAL A 72 -0.23 0.42 19.31
C VAL A 72 -0.38 1.70 20.15
N ILE A 73 -0.37 2.89 19.54
CA ILE A 73 -0.68 4.15 20.24
C ILE A 73 -2.19 4.37 20.25
N GLU A 74 -2.89 3.62 21.11
CA GLU A 74 -4.16 4.04 21.69
C GLU A 74 -3.98 4.08 23.22
N ASP A 75 -3.83 5.30 23.74
CA ASP A 75 -4.33 5.75 25.06
C ASP A 75 -4.31 7.29 25.12
#